data_AF-I1BWX8-F1
#
_entry.id   AF-I1BWX8-F1
#
_cell.length_a   1.000
_cell.length_b   1.000
_cell.length_c   1.000
_cell.angle_alpha   90.00
_cell.angle_beta   90.00
_cell.angle_gamma   90.00
#
_symmetry.space_group_name_H-M   'P 1'
#
loop_
_entity.id
_entity.type
_entity.pdbx_description
1 polymer ?
#
loop_
_entity_poly.entity_id
_entity_poly.type
_entity_poly.pdbx_seq_one_letter_code
_entity_poly.pdbx_strand_id
1 'polypeptide(L)' 'MKKSKPFLSDQHQKNRLSWCKKHQKWTVDDWKKVIFSDETKINIFGPDSNPYT' A
#
# COMPACT_ATOMS: atom_id res chain seq x y z
N MET A 1 -6.33 21.71 -2.01
CA MET A 1 -5.83 20.94 -0.85
C MET A 1 -4.48 20.32 -1.20
N LYS A 2 -3.39 20.66 -0.50
CA LYS A 2 -2.08 20.03 -0.72
C LYS A 2 -2.17 18.58 -0.22
N LYS A 3 -2.06 17.59 -1.12
CA LYS A 3 -1.87 16.18 -0.73
C LYS A 3 -0.52 16.10 0.00
N SER A 4 -0.57 16.03 1.33
CA SER A 4 0.62 15.77 2.13
C SER A 4 1.03 14.32 1.92
N LYS A 5 2.29 14.08 1.56
CA LYS A 5 2.81 12.72 1.55
C LYS A 5 2.76 12.21 3.00
N PRO A 6 2.34 10.95 3.25
CA PRO A 6 2.39 10.39 4.59
C PRO A 6 3.84 10.46 5.09
N PHE A 7 4.00 10.83 6.36
CA PHE A 7 5.32 10.95 6.97
C PHE A 7 6.00 9.58 6.99
N LEU A 8 7.21 9.50 6.44
CA LEU A 8 8.04 8.31 6.50
C LEU A 8 9.12 8.53 7.55
N SER A 9 8.98 7.85 8.69
CA SER A 9 10.06 7.80 9.68
C SER A 9 11.32 7.20 9.08
N ASP A 10 12.47 7.49 9.67
CA ASP A 10 13.75 6.92 9.24
C ASP A 10 13.74 5.40 9.26
N GLN A 11 13.01 4.80 10.21
CA GLN A 11 12.83 3.35 10.28
C GLN A 11 12.04 2.82 9.09
N HIS A 12 10.95 3.49 8.68
CA HIS A 12 10.19 3.09 7.50
C HIS A 12 11.05 3.17 6.24
N GLN A 13 11.87 4.22 6.11
CA GLN A 13 12.76 4.39 4.96
C GLN A 13 13.82 3.28 4.89
N LYS A 14 14.47 2.96 6.01
CA LYS A 14 15.46 1.87 6.11
C LYS A 14 14.85 0.51 5.78
N ASN A 15 13.67 0.21 6.33
CA ASN A 15 12.99 -1.06 6.09
C ASN A 15 12.62 -1.22 4.61
N ARG A 16 12.05 -0.18 3.99
CA ARG A 16 11.71 -0.17 2.56
C ARG A 16 12.95 -0.35 1.68
N LEU A 17 14.05 0.36 1.98
CA LEU A 17 15.29 0.23 1.22
C LEU A 17 15.89 -1.18 1.34
N SER A 18 15.91 -1.75 2.55
CA SER A 18 16.40 -3.11 2.77
C SER A 18 15.57 -4.13 1.99
N TRP A 19 14.25 -4.00 2.03
CA TRP A 19 13.34 -4.87 1.26
C TRP A 19 13.61 -4.76 -0.24
N CYS A 20 13.71 -3.54 -0.80
CA CYS A 20 13.99 -3.35 -2.22
C CYS A 20 15.34 -3.95 -2.62
N LYS A 21 16.41 -3.74 -1.84
CA LYS A 21 17.73 -4.31 -2.11
C LYS A 21 17.71 -5.84 -2.11
N LYS A 22 16.98 -6.45 -1.16
CA LYS A 22 16.84 -7.91 -1.08
C LYS A 22 16.15 -8.52 -2.30
N HIS A 23 15.17 -7.82 -2.86
CA HIS A 23 14.34 -8.31 -3.97
C HIS A 23 14.73 -7.71 -5.33
N GLN A 24 15.81 -6.90 -5.40
CA GLN A 24 16.22 -6.18 -6.61
C GLN A 24 16.52 -7.11 -7.80
N LYS A 25 17.03 -8.32 -7.52
CA LYS A 25 17.41 -9.31 -8.53
C LYS A 25 16.34 -10.37 -8.80
N TRP A 26 15.15 -10.23 -8.20
CA TRP A 26 14.08 -11.19 -8.38
C TRP A 26 13.62 -11.22 -9.83
N THR A 27 13.45 -12.44 -10.34
CA THR A 27 12.94 -12.68 -11.68
C THR A 27 11.43 -12.67 -11.71
N VAL A 28 10.84 -12.65 -12.90
CA VAL A 28 9.38 -12.76 -13.07
C VAL A 28 8.86 -14.05 -12.42
N ASP A 29 9.59 -15.15 -12.50
CA ASP A 29 9.17 -16.43 -11.91
C ASP A 29 9.27 -16.46 -10.38
N ASP A 30 10.12 -15.62 -9.78
CA ASP A 30 10.13 -15.42 -8.33
C ASP A 30 8.90 -14.64 -7.86
N TRP A 31 8.52 -13.59 -8.61
CA TRP A 31 7.31 -12.81 -8.31
C TRP A 31 6.02 -13.63 -8.45
N LYS A 32 5.97 -14.57 -9.40
CA LYS A 32 4.82 -15.49 -9.57
C LYS A 32 4.54 -16.36 -8.33
N LYS A 33 5.53 -16.56 -7.46
CA LYS A 33 5.39 -17.34 -6.22
C LYS A 33 4.81 -16.52 -5.06
N VAL A 34 4.67 -15.20 -5.23
CA VAL A 34 4.13 -14.30 -4.19
C VAL A 34 2.64 -14.12 -4.37
N ILE A 35 1.89 -14.34 -3.30
CA ILE A 35 0.47 -14.00 -3.22
C ILE A 35 0.37 -12.67 -2.45
N PHE A 36 -0.13 -11.64 -3.12
CA PHE A 36 -0.41 -10.34 -2.50
C PHE A 36 -1.88 -10.29 -2.05
N SER A 37 -2.11 -9.77 -0.86
CA SER A 37 -3.44 -9.49 -0.32
C SER A 37 -3.47 -8.07 0.22
N ASP A 38 -4.57 -7.36 -0.01
CA ASP A 38 -4.84 -6.03 0.54
C ASP A 38 -6.34 -5.87 0.75
N GLU A 39 -6.73 -4.92 1.59
CA GLU A 39 -8.12 -4.58 1.86
C GLU A 39 -8.48 -3.25 1.21
N THR A 40 -9.66 -3.17 0.57
CA THR A 40 -10.17 -1.92 0.01
C THR A 40 -11.63 -1.73 0.36
N LYS A 41 -12.02 -0.47 0.63
CA LYS A 41 -13.40 -0.11 0.91
C LYS A 41 -14.15 0.17 -0.39
N ILE A 42 -15.15 -0.65 -0.69
CA ILE A 42 -16.06 -0.45 -1.82
C ILE A 42 -17.37 0.15 -1.26
N ASN A 43 -17.67 1.39 -1.65
CA ASN A 43 -18.93 2.04 -1.28
C ASN A 43 -19.92 1.90 -2.45
N ILE A 44 -21.10 1.32 -2.19
CA ILE A 44 -22.18 1.17 -3.20
C ILE A 44 -22.97 2.48 -3.37
N PHE A 45 -23.05 3.28 -2.29
CA PHE A 45 -23.61 4.63 -2.29
C PHE A 45 -22.55 5.61 -1.80
N GLY A 46 -22.68 6.91 -2.15
CA GLY A 46 -21.63 7.92 -1.98
C GLY A 46 -21.06 8.04 -0.55
N PRO A 47 -19.90 8.70 -0.39
CA PRO A 47 -19.12 8.71 0.85
C PRO A 47 -19.88 9.24 2.08
N ASP A 48 -20.98 9.98 1.87
CA ASP A 48 -21.79 10.65 2.89
C ASP A 48 -23.29 10.32 2.79
N SER A 49 -23.66 9.05 2.59
CA SER A 49 -25.08 8.67 2.72
C SER A 49 -25.50 8.63 4.20
N ASN A 50 -25.98 9.74 4.76
CA ASN A 50 -27.01 9.73 5.82
C ASN A 50 -27.69 11.11 5.95
N PRO A 51 -28.99 11.17 6.31
CA PRO A 51 -29.22 11.69 7.67
C PRO A 51 -30.42 11.13 8.46
N TYR A 52 -31.14 10.10 7.99
CA TYR A 52 -32.38 9.62 8.65
C TYR A 52 -32.44 8.12 8.97
N THR A 53 -31.30 7.41 9.01
CA THR A 53 -31.16 6.16 9.78
C THR A 53 -30.00 6.27 10.75
#